data_AF-A0A150QZU0-F1
#
_entry.id   AF-A0A150QZU0-F1
#
_cell.length_a   1.000
_cell.length_b   1.000
_cell.length_c   1.000
_cell.angle_alpha   90.00
_cell.angle_beta   90.00
_cell.angle_gamma   90.00
#
_symmetry.space_group_name_H-M   'P 1'
#
loop_
_entity.id
_entity.type
_entity.pdbx_description
1 polymer ?
#
loop_
_entity_poly.entity_id
_entity_poly.type
_entity_poly.pdbx_seq_one_letter_code
_entity_poly.pdbx_strand_id
1 'polypeptide(L)' 'MDPTPAQPPSPGPGELATVDPSPRAAVVASLAGPLSRAVAIGDAAAAWVVHEAIGQLLGLPVAPER' A
#
# COMPACT_ATOMS: atom_id res chain seq x y z
N MET A 1 -25.48 36.90 -3.68
CA MET A 1 -24.45 35.93 -3.26
C MET A 1 -25.06 34.58 -3.58
N ASP A 2 -24.60 33.92 -4.64
CA ASP A 2 -25.14 32.61 -5.02
C ASP A 2 -24.62 31.52 -4.08
N PRO A 3 -25.43 30.51 -3.73
CA PRO A 3 -25.02 29.45 -2.83
C PRO A 3 -23.90 28.60 -3.46
N THR A 4 -22.86 28.32 -2.68
CA THR A 4 -21.78 27.40 -3.04
C THR A 4 -22.37 26.04 -3.44
N PRO A 5 -22.01 25.49 -4.61
CA PRO A 5 -22.45 24.16 -5.01
C PRO A 5 -22.08 23.12 -3.93
N ALA A 6 -23.05 22.29 -3.55
CA ALA A 6 -22.82 21.20 -2.60
C ALA A 6 -21.83 20.19 -3.21
N GLN A 7 -20.89 19.73 -2.39
CA GLN A 7 -19.91 18.73 -2.80
C GLN A 7 -20.63 17.42 -3.18
N PRO A 8 -20.27 16.78 -4.30
CA PRO A 8 -20.92 15.55 -4.73
C PRO A 8 -20.74 14.42 -3.69
N PRO A 9 -21.70 13.48 -3.62
CA PRO A 9 -21.61 12.34 -2.72
C PRO A 9 -20.35 11.51 -2.98
N SER A 10 -19.72 11.01 -1.92
CA SER A 10 -18.58 10.09 -2.06
C SER A 10 -19.04 8.78 -2.70
N PRO A 11 -18.25 8.22 -3.63
CA PRO A 11 -18.58 6.94 -4.26
C PRO A 11 -18.75 5.84 -3.21
N GLY A 12 -19.79 5.01 -3.38
CA GLY A 12 -20.02 3.86 -2.54
C GLY A 12 -18.90 2.79 -2.66
N PRO A 13 -18.78 1.85 -1.71
CA PRO A 13 -17.73 0.81 -1.71
C PRO A 13 -17.64 -0.06 -2.98
N GLY A 14 -18.65 -0.03 -3.85
CA GLY A 14 -18.67 -0.73 -5.15
C GLY A 14 -18.73 0.18 -6.39
N GLU A 15 -18.77 1.51 -6.21
CA GLU A 15 -18.68 2.47 -7.32
C GLU A 15 -17.23 2.82 -7.69
N LEU A 16 -16.29 2.46 -6.83
CA LEU A 16 -14.87 2.48 -7.17
C LEU A 16 -14.62 1.35 -8.16
N ALA A 17 -14.22 1.70 -9.40
CA ALA A 17 -13.91 0.72 -10.43
C ALA A 17 -12.91 -0.32 -9.87
N THR A 18 -13.36 -1.57 -9.73
CA THR A 18 -12.51 -2.68 -9.33
C THR A 18 -11.64 -3.04 -10.53
N VAL A 19 -10.47 -2.42 -10.60
CA VAL A 19 -9.44 -2.81 -11.56
C VAL A 19 -8.87 -4.14 -11.11
N ASP A 20 -8.79 -5.11 -12.02
CA ASP A 20 -8.05 -6.35 -11.75
C ASP A 20 -6.59 -6.00 -11.45
N PRO A 21 -6.09 -6.23 -10.22
CA PRO A 21 -4.75 -5.83 -9.87
C PRO A 21 -3.75 -6.62 -10.70
N SER A 22 -2.72 -5.95 -11.21
CA SER A 22 -1.59 -6.68 -11.80
C SER A 22 -1.04 -7.72 -10.81
N PRO A 23 -0.44 -8.82 -11.28
CA PRO A 23 0.17 -9.81 -10.39
C PRO A 23 1.16 -9.19 -9.38
N ARG A 24 1.92 -8.17 -9.81
CA ARG A 24 2.83 -7.41 -8.94
C ARG A 24 2.07 -6.70 -7.82
N ALA A 25 0.94 -6.06 -8.12
CA ALA A 25 0.13 -5.36 -7.12
C ALA A 25 -0.48 -6.33 -6.11
N ALA A 26 -0.91 -7.52 -6.54
CA ALA A 26 -1.41 -8.56 -5.65
C ALA A 26 -0.33 -9.05 -4.66
N VAL A 27 0.92 -9.19 -5.13
CA VAL A 27 2.05 -9.55 -4.26
C VAL A 27 2.35 -8.44 -3.25
N VAL A 28 2.36 -7.17 -3.67
CA VAL A 28 2.57 -6.04 -2.73
C VAL A 28 1.47 -6.01 -1.66
N ALA A 29 0.21 -6.20 -2.05
CA ALA A 29 -0.90 -6.24 -1.12
C ALA A 29 -0.79 -7.40 -0.11
N SER A 30 -0.32 -8.57 -0.54
CA SER A 30 -0.16 -9.72 0.36
C SER A 30 0.93 -9.51 1.42
N LEU A 31 1.92 -8.66 1.15
CA LEU A 31 3.01 -8.32 2.07
C LEU A 31 2.63 -7.30 3.16
N ALA A 32 1.53 -6.55 2.99
CA ALA A 32 1.11 -5.53 3.95
C ALA A 32 0.78 -6.10 5.35
N GLY A 33 0.14 -7.27 5.40
CA GLY A 33 -0.18 -7.96 6.66
C GLY A 33 1.08 -8.42 7.42
N PRO A 34 1.99 -9.19 6.78
CA PRO A 34 3.29 -9.54 7.34
C PRO A 34 4.10 -8.34 7.84
N LEU A 35 4.19 -7.26 7.05
CA LEU A 35 4.91 -6.04 7.45
C LEU A 35 4.31 -5.42 8.71
N SER A 36 2.98 -5.24 8.72
CA SER A 36 2.26 -4.68 9.87
C SER A 36 2.50 -5.50 11.14
N ARG A 37 2.45 -6.83 11.04
CA ARG A 37 2.72 -7.74 12.16
C ARG A 37 4.16 -7.62 12.65
N ALA A 38 5.14 -7.64 11.74
CA ALA A 38 6.56 -7.53 12.10
C ALA A 38 6.84 -6.23 12.84
N VAL A 39 6.29 -5.10 12.37
CA VAL A 39 6.38 -3.80 13.05
C VAL A 39 5.70 -3.84 14.42
N ALA A 40 4.51 -4.41 14.53
CA ALA A 40 3.75 -4.45 15.78
C ALA A 40 4.45 -5.23 16.90
N ILE A 41 5.22 -6.27 16.56
CA ILE A 41 5.97 -7.08 17.55
C ILE A 41 7.42 -6.62 17.72
N GLY A 42 7.88 -5.60 17.00
CA GLY A 42 9.24 -5.09 17.06
C GLY A 42 10.29 -5.96 16.35
N ASP A 43 9.88 -6.83 15.43
CA ASP A 43 10.81 -7.63 14.61
C ASP A 43 11.38 -6.78 13.47
N ALA A 44 12.46 -6.04 13.80
CA ALA A 44 13.09 -5.11 12.88
C ALA A 44 13.70 -5.81 11.65
N ALA A 45 14.23 -7.03 11.81
CA ALA A 45 14.82 -7.78 10.70
C ALA A 45 13.74 -8.22 9.71
N ALA A 46 12.63 -8.78 10.19
CA ALA A 46 11.52 -9.17 9.32
C ALA A 46 10.86 -7.93 8.67
N ALA A 47 10.67 -6.84 9.42
CA ALA A 47 10.12 -5.61 8.87
C ALA A 47 11.00 -5.04 7.75
N TRP A 48 12.32 -5.04 7.93
CA TRP A 48 13.27 -4.58 6.91
C TRP A 48 13.22 -5.44 5.65
N VAL A 49 13.26 -6.78 5.79
CA VAL A 49 13.18 -7.70 4.64
C VAL A 49 11.90 -7.50 3.83
N VAL A 50 10.75 -7.37 4.50
CA VAL A 50 9.47 -7.16 3.81
C VAL A 50 9.40 -5.77 3.16
N HIS A 51 9.95 -4.75 3.82
CA HIS A 51 10.05 -3.40 3.26
C HIS A 51 10.90 -3.37 1.97
N GLU A 52 12.08 -3.99 2.00
CA GLU A 52 12.97 -4.11 0.84
C GLU A 52 12.31 -4.90 -0.30
N ALA A 53 11.62 -6.00 0.00
CA ALA A 53 10.89 -6.77 -1.01
C ALA A 53 9.80 -5.93 -1.70
N ILE A 54 9.08 -5.09 -0.96
CA ILE A 54 8.11 -4.15 -1.52
C ILE A 54 8.83 -3.10 -2.39
N GLY A 55 9.93 -2.52 -1.91
CA GLY A 55 10.72 -1.55 -2.66
C GLY A 55 11.19 -2.09 -4.01
N GLN A 56 11.73 -3.31 -4.02
CA GLN A 56 12.19 -4.00 -5.22
C GLN A 56 11.05 -4.30 -6.20
N LEU A 57 9.87 -4.71 -5.71
CA LEU A 57 8.69 -4.91 -6.55
C LEU A 57 8.22 -3.61 -7.19
N LEU A 58 8.40 -2.47 -6.51
CA LEU A 58 8.08 -1.14 -7.01
C LEU A 58 9.19 -0.54 -7.89
N GLY A 59 10.35 -1.21 -8.01
CA GLY A 59 11.52 -0.69 -8.75
C GLY A 59 12.22 0.46 -8.06
N LEU A 60 12.09 0.55 -6.73
CA LEU A 60 12.80 1.53 -5.91
C LEU A 60 14.24 1.07 -5.68
N PRO A 61 15.21 2.00 -5.60
CA PRO A 61 16.58 1.65 -5.28
C PRO A 61 16.67 1.08 -3.86
N VAL A 62 17.43 -0.02 -3.71
CA VAL A 62 17.77 -0.60 -2.40
C VAL A 62 18.55 0.44 -1.58
N ALA A 63 18.14 0.65 -0.33
CA ALA A 63 18.87 1.54 0.55
C ALA A 63 20.27 0.95 0.83
N PRO A 64 21.35 1.73 0.69
CA PRO A 64 22.68 1.23 0.99
C PRO A 64 22.80 0.84 2.47
N GLU A 65 23.38 -0.33 2.73
CA GLU A 65 23.74 -0.79 4.08
C GLU A 65 24.73 0.24 4.69
N ARG A 66 24.41 0.74 5.88
CA ARG A 66 25.26 1.68 6.65
C ARG A 66 26.04 0.96 7.73
#